data_AF-A0A2U2ZBY1-F1
#
_entry.id   AF-A0A2U2ZBY1-F1
#
_cell.length_a   1.000
_cell.length_b   1.000
_cell.length_c   1.000
_cell.angle_alpha   90.00
_cell.angle_beta   90.00
_cell.angle_gamma   90.00
#
_symmetry.space_group_name_H-M   'P 1'
#
loop_
_entity.id
_entity.type
_entity.pdbx_description
1 polymer ?
#
loop_
_entity_poly.entity_id
_entity_poly.type
_entity_poly.pdbx_seq_one_letter_code
_entity_poly.pdbx_strand_id
1 'polypeptide(L)' 'MDDDEHLDPEESGYAPVDPTAQRLALLTLEEAHDLLRLLLTVAQQEGPMSPEADRLAKEIAARIPSEN' A
#
# COMPACT_ATOMS: atom_id res chain seq x y z
N MET A 1 11.64 -13.21 -33.23
CA MET A 1 10.59 -13.94 -32.52
C MET A 1 10.86 -13.59 -31.09
N ASP A 2 10.17 -12.57 -30.61
CA ASP A 2 10.40 -11.98 -29.30
C ASP A 2 9.81 -12.93 -28.27
N ASP A 3 10.68 -13.60 -27.52
CA ASP A 3 10.31 -14.35 -26.33
C ASP A 3 9.99 -13.32 -25.24
N ASP A 4 8.75 -12.81 -25.27
CA ASP A 4 8.16 -12.14 -24.11
C ASP A 4 7.99 -13.20 -23.01
N GLU A 5 9.03 -13.32 -22.18
CA GLU A 5 8.98 -14.03 -20.91
C GLU A 5 7.74 -13.57 -20.15
N HIS A 6 6.75 -14.45 -20.11
CA HIS A 6 5.57 -14.31 -19.27
C HIS A 6 6.04 -14.18 -17.82
N LEU A 7 6.16 -12.94 -17.35
CA LEU A 7 6.33 -12.61 -15.94
C LEU A 7 5.12 -13.17 -15.20
N ASP A 8 5.33 -14.30 -14.52
CA ASP A 8 4.37 -14.92 -13.62
C ASP A 8 3.97 -13.88 -12.56
N PRO A 9 2.71 -13.43 -12.49
CA PRO A 9 2.27 -12.40 -11.53
C PRO A 9 2.13 -12.94 -10.09
N GLU A 10 2.52 -14.19 -9.85
CA GLU A 10 2.39 -14.90 -8.57
C GLU A 10 3.49 -14.55 -7.55
N GLU A 11 4.44 -13.67 -7.88
CA GLU A 11 5.48 -13.18 -6.96
C GLU A 11 5.16 -11.78 -6.38
N SER A 12 3.88 -11.48 -6.17
CA SER A 12 3.51 -10.42 -5.23
C SER A 12 2.90 -11.12 -4.04
N GLY A 13 3.55 -11.03 -2.86
CA GLY A 13 3.12 -11.64 -1.59
C GLY A 13 1.81 -11.08 -1.04
N TYR A 14 0.82 -10.96 -1.90
CA TYR A 14 -0.53 -10.50 -1.64
C TYR A 14 -1.28 -11.68 -1.06
N ALA A 15 -1.50 -11.66 0.25
CA ALA A 15 -2.43 -12.60 0.87
C ALA A 15 -3.79 -12.51 0.12
N PRO A 16 -4.46 -13.63 -0.17
CA PRO A 16 -5.74 -13.62 -0.85
C PRO A 16 -6.70 -12.68 -0.11
N VAL A 17 -7.14 -11.63 -0.78
CA VAL A 17 -8.09 -10.68 -0.21
C VAL A 17 -9.41 -11.41 -0.04
N ASP A 18 -9.96 -11.42 1.17
CA ASP A 18 -11.28 -11.99 1.44
C ASP A 18 -12.30 -11.38 0.46
N PRO A 19 -12.91 -12.18 -0.43
CA PRO A 19 -13.82 -11.67 -1.45
C PRO A 19 -15.12 -11.10 -0.85
N THR A 20 -15.38 -11.34 0.43
CA THR A 20 -16.54 -10.82 1.17
C THR A 20 -16.28 -9.47 1.84
N ALA A 21 -15.02 -9.05 1.93
CA ALA A 21 -14.68 -7.73 2.46
C ALA A 21 -15.04 -6.64 1.45
N GLN A 22 -15.95 -5.74 1.81
CA GLN A 22 -16.24 -4.55 1.01
C GLN A 22 -14.98 -3.70 0.92
N ARG A 23 -14.52 -3.43 -0.30
CA ARG A 23 -13.43 -2.49 -0.54
C ARG A 23 -14.00 -1.07 -0.46
N LEU A 24 -13.31 -0.21 0.27
CA LEU A 24 -13.56 1.23 0.18
C LEU A 24 -13.34 1.71 -1.27
N ALA A 25 -13.96 2.82 -1.63
CA ALA A 25 -13.71 3.47 -2.91
C ALA A 25 -12.21 3.70 -3.11
N LEU A 26 -11.74 3.55 -4.36
CA LEU A 26 -10.33 3.74 -4.69
C LEU A 26 -9.91 5.18 -4.41
N LEU A 27 -8.81 5.35 -3.69
CA LEU A 27 -8.14 6.64 -3.56
C LEU A 27 -7.51 7.03 -4.89
N THR A 28 -7.51 8.31 -5.21
CA THR A 28 -6.62 8.87 -6.24
C THR A 28 -5.16 8.71 -5.80
N LEU A 29 -4.22 8.82 -6.75
CA LEU A 29 -2.79 8.75 -6.44
C LEU A 29 -2.38 9.82 -5.44
N GLU A 30 -2.88 11.06 -5.61
CA GLU A 30 -2.63 12.16 -4.69
C GLU A 30 -3.13 11.86 -3.28
N GLU A 31 -4.39 11.41 -3.14
CA GLU A 31 -4.97 11.05 -1.83
C GLU A 31 -4.21 9.90 -1.16
N ALA A 32 -3.71 8.95 -1.95
CA ALA A 32 -2.91 7.85 -1.42
C ALA A 32 -1.56 8.35 -0.87
N HIS A 33 -0.91 9.29 -1.56
CA HIS A 33 0.34 9.90 -1.10
C HIS A 33 0.12 10.73 0.16
N ASP A 34 -0.96 11.51 0.21
CA ASP A 34 -1.29 12.32 1.38
C ASP A 34 -1.63 11.47 2.59
N LEU A 35 -2.36 10.38 2.41
CA LEU A 35 -2.62 9.40 3.47
C LEU A 35 -1.30 8.78 3.97
N LEU A 36 -0.39 8.40 3.06
CA LEU A 36 0.91 7.86 3.44
C LEU A 36 1.73 8.86 4.25
N ARG A 37 1.78 10.13 3.83
CA ARG A 37 2.45 11.22 4.57
C ARG A 37 1.86 11.40 5.97
N LEU A 38 0.54 11.33 6.10
CA LEU A 38 -0.14 11.42 7.39
C LEU A 38 0.23 10.24 8.31
N LEU A 39 0.20 9.01 7.80
CA LEU A 39 0.56 7.82 8.58
C LEU A 39 2.01 7.87 9.05
N LEU A 40 2.94 8.27 8.18
CA LEU A 40 4.35 8.46 8.54
C LEU A 40 4.53 9.57 9.60
N THR A 41 3.72 10.62 9.53
CA THR A 41 3.76 11.70 10.54
C THR A 41 3.32 11.17 11.91
N VAL A 42 2.22 10.41 11.96
CA VAL A 42 1.72 9.81 13.21
C VAL A 42 2.68 8.77 13.76
N ALA A 43 3.30 7.96 12.90
CA ALA A 43 4.32 6.99 13.29
C ALA A 43 5.50 7.64 14.03
N GLN A 44 5.88 8.86 13.66
CA GLN A 44 6.99 9.61 14.27
C GLN A 44 6.64 10.30 15.59
N GLN A 45 5.36 10.43 15.96
CA GLN A 45 4.95 11.13 17.19
C GLN A 45 5.08 10.30 18.48
N GLU A 46 5.66 9.09 18.42
CA GLU A 46 5.85 8.17 19.56
C GLU A 46 4.59 7.95 20.43
N GLY A 47 3.41 8.07 19.82
CA GLY A 47 2.12 7.89 20.48
C GLY A 47 1.66 6.43 20.51
N PRO A 48 0.53 6.13 21.19
CA PRO A 48 -0.02 4.77 21.25
C PRO A 48 -0.38 4.19 19.88
N MET A 49 -0.63 5.07 18.89
CA MET A 49 -0.93 4.71 17.51
C MET A 49 0.32 4.59 16.62
N SER A 50 1.51 4.95 17.11
CA SER A 50 2.74 4.95 16.32
C SER A 50 3.07 3.58 15.69
N PRO A 51 3.01 2.45 16.44
CA PRO A 51 3.30 1.13 15.86
C PRO A 51 2.30 0.71 14.78
N GLU A 52 1.02 1.04 14.97
CA GLU A 52 -0.03 0.72 14.01
C GLU A 52 0.09 1.61 12.75
N ALA A 53 0.38 2.90 12.94
CA ALA A 53 0.61 3.84 11.85
C ALA A 53 1.84 3.46 11.00
N ASP A 54 2.94 3.02 11.62
CA ASP A 54 4.13 2.54 10.91
C ASP A 54 3.82 1.28 10.09
N ARG A 55 3.09 0.32 10.68
CA ARG A 55 2.67 -0.88 9.96
C ARG A 55 1.80 -0.52 8.75
N LEU A 56 0.78 0.32 8.93
CA LEU A 56 -0.12 0.72 7.86
C LEU A 56 0.61 1.54 6.79
N ALA A 57 1.55 2.41 7.17
CA ALA A 57 2.38 3.15 6.22
C ALA A 57 3.16 2.20 5.31
N LYS A 58 3.76 1.15 5.85
CA LYS A 58 4.48 0.12 5.06
C LYS A 58 3.54 -0.65 4.12
N GLU A 59 2.38 -1.08 4.61
CA GLU A 59 1.38 -1.80 3.79
C GLU A 59 0.85 -0.95 2.63
N ILE A 60 0.63 0.35 2.87
CA ILE A 60 0.15 1.30 1.87
C ILE A 60 1.26 1.70 0.89
N ALA A 61 2.48 1.98 1.37
CA ALA A 61 3.62 2.33 0.51
C ALA A 61 3.94 1.24 -0.51
N ALA A 62 3.77 -0.04 -0.16
CA ALA A 62 3.95 -1.16 -1.08
C ALA A 62 2.92 -1.20 -2.24
N ARG A 63 1.81 -0.45 -2.15
CA ARG A 63 0.71 -0.43 -3.13
C ARG A 63 0.66 0.86 -3.94
N ILE A 64 1.40 1.88 -3.53
CA ILE A 64 1.39 3.21 -4.13
C ILE A 64 2.53 3.31 -5.17
N PRO A 65 2.22 3.60 -6.44
CA PRO A 65 3.23 3.95 -7.44
C PRO A 65 4.08 5.15 -7.00
N SER A 66 5.38 5.15 -7.29
CA SER A 66 6.22 6.33 -7.03
C SER A 66 5.76 7.55 -7.84
N GLU A 67 5.92 8.77 -7.29
CA GLU A 67 5.70 10.00 -8.08
C GLU A 67 6.74 10.04 -9.22
N ASN A 68 6.27 10.29 -10.45
CA ASN A 68 7.12 10.52 -11.62
C ASN A 68 7.66 11.94 -11.66
#